data_AF-A0A0Q4RE88-F1
#
_entry.id   AF-A0A0Q4RE88-F1
#
_cell.length_a   1.000
_cell.length_b   1.000
_cell.length_c   1.000
_cell.angle_alpha   90.00
_cell.angle_beta   90.00
_cell.angle_gamma   90.00
#
_symmetry.space_group_name_H-M   'P 1'
#
loop_
_entity.id
_entity.type
_entity.pdbx_description
1 polymer ?
#
loop_
_entity_poly.entity_id
_entity_poly.type
_entity_poly.pdbx_seq_one_letter_code
_entity_poly.pdbx_strand_id
1 'polypeptide(L)'
;MTTVQALIEAMPYIRQMIRENVSLSIIDEKTFVYFDSEDPFKLGYKSGDPLLEINQNYKDLNNGNEKTVAHIPKEITGVPLDCLFLPIKNEQGEMQACLCVTYKMDNQELLAQLMDKTEHFNGKLLDGVQHLAAHSEQLNSTSEEILINTKEAVEKSRDVNKVAGFIREISEQTNLLGLNAAIEAARVGEAGAGFGVVASEIRKLSVDTKGATTQIEQSLKLVQESIKLMETEIAEITSSSQEQAKLVSNLMEIIEQMNATGLEMHGFIKKVISYQQ
;
A
#
# COMPACT_ATOMS: atom_id res chain seq x y z
N MET A 1 15.83 64.49 10.74
CA MET A 1 15.96 63.12 10.23
C MET A 1 14.54 62.61 10.02
N THR A 2 14.17 62.23 8.79
CA THR A 2 12.82 61.74 8.50
C THR A 2 12.66 60.30 9.02
N THR A 3 11.42 59.87 9.33
CA THR A 3 11.13 58.49 9.78
C THR A 3 11.65 57.45 8.79
N VAL A 4 11.53 57.74 7.48
CA VAL A 4 12.05 56.89 6.40
C VAL A 4 13.56 56.75 6.48
N GLN A 5 14.31 57.84 6.66
CA GLN A 5 15.77 57.81 6.78
C GLN A 5 16.22 57.01 8.01
N ALA A 6 15.51 57.17 9.14
CA ALA A 6 15.79 56.40 10.35
C ALA A 6 15.56 54.90 10.17
N LEU A 7 14.51 54.51 9.46
CA LEU A 7 14.26 53.10 9.14
C LEU A 7 15.33 52.54 8.22
N ILE A 8 15.75 53.27 7.19
CA ILE A 8 16.83 52.85 6.28
C ILE A 8 18.13 52.57 7.05
N GLU A 9 18.51 53.47 7.97
CA GLU A 9 19.72 53.30 8.80
C GLU A 9 19.60 52.12 9.78
N ALA A 10 18.38 51.78 10.21
CA ALA A 10 18.10 50.64 11.08
C ALA A 10 17.99 49.29 10.33
N MET A 11 17.73 49.28 9.01
CA MET A 11 17.49 48.05 8.23
C MET A 11 18.61 47.01 8.34
N PRO A 12 19.92 47.36 8.33
CA PRO A 12 20.99 46.36 8.49
C PRO A 12 20.95 45.61 9.82
N TYR A 13 20.43 46.23 10.89
CA TYR A 13 20.24 45.59 12.19
C TYR A 13 18.98 44.73 12.20
N ILE A 14 17.89 45.23 11.61
CA ILE A 14 16.63 44.48 11.47
C ILE A 14 16.88 43.20 10.65
N ARG A 15 17.66 43.28 9.57
CA ARG A 15 18.05 42.12 8.76
C ARG A 15 18.71 41.03 9.61
N GLN A 16 19.67 41.40 10.47
CA GLN A 16 20.36 40.44 11.34
C GLN A 16 19.45 39.79 12.39
N MET A 17 18.31 40.41 12.71
CA MET A 17 17.33 39.85 13.63
C MET A 17 16.36 38.86 12.96
N ILE A 18 16.12 38.98 11.66
CA ILE A 18 15.21 38.12 10.92
C ILE A 18 15.91 36.80 10.57
N ARG A 19 15.31 35.69 10.99
CA ARG A 19 15.82 34.34 10.75
C ARG A 19 15.29 33.68 9.48
N GLU A 20 14.22 34.25 8.91
CA GLU A 20 13.60 33.75 7.70
C GLU A 20 14.20 34.41 6.45
N ASN A 21 14.24 33.68 5.35
CA ASN A 21 14.66 34.24 4.07
C ASN A 21 13.54 35.13 3.52
N VAL A 22 13.64 36.43 3.81
CA VAL A 22 12.72 37.47 3.33
C VAL A 22 13.46 38.48 2.46
N SER A 23 12.73 39.21 1.63
CA SER A 23 13.21 40.49 1.08
C SER A 23 12.65 41.64 1.91
N LEU A 24 13.51 42.59 2.24
CA LEU A 24 13.14 43.83 2.91
C LEU A 24 13.25 44.97 1.91
N SER A 25 12.21 45.77 1.78
CA SER A 25 12.27 46.96 0.94
C SER A 25 11.50 48.12 1.53
N ILE A 26 11.92 49.32 1.18
CA ILE A 26 11.16 50.55 1.44
C ILE A 26 10.90 51.17 0.08
N ILE A 27 9.63 51.40 -0.22
CA ILE A 27 9.19 51.96 -1.50
C ILE A 27 8.55 53.33 -1.27
N ASP A 28 8.82 54.26 -2.16
CA ASP A 28 8.08 55.53 -2.28
C ASP A 28 7.09 55.46 -3.46
N GLU A 29 6.48 56.58 -3.85
CA GLU A 29 5.48 56.59 -4.93
C GLU A 29 5.99 56.07 -6.29
N LYS A 30 7.32 55.97 -6.49
CA LYS A 30 7.89 55.72 -7.81
C LYS A 30 9.02 54.70 -7.82
N THR A 31 9.72 54.51 -6.70
CA THR A 31 10.99 53.78 -6.66
C THR A 31 11.19 52.97 -5.38
N PHE A 32 12.12 52.01 -5.44
CA PHE A 32 12.68 51.36 -4.27
C PHE A 32 13.69 52.30 -3.59
N VAL A 33 13.31 52.92 -2.46
CA VAL A 33 14.21 53.76 -1.65
C VAL A 33 15.25 52.89 -0.92
N TYR A 34 14.86 51.68 -0.53
CA TYR A 34 15.73 50.66 0.01
C TYR A 34 15.31 49.28 -0.51
N PHE A 35 16.28 48.43 -0.83
CA PHE A 35 16.03 47.05 -1.20
C PHE A 35 17.18 46.17 -0.71
N ASP A 36 16.84 45.16 0.08
CA ASP A 36 17.75 44.12 0.54
C ASP A 36 17.13 42.73 0.33
N SER A 37 17.87 41.87 -0.36
CA SER A 37 17.44 40.52 -0.68
C SER A 37 18.65 39.63 -0.94
N GLU A 38 18.83 38.59 -0.13
CA GLU A 38 19.94 37.62 -0.28
C GLU A 38 19.55 36.45 -1.19
N ASP A 39 20.54 35.71 -1.71
CA ASP A 39 20.34 34.43 -2.42
C ASP A 39 19.72 33.39 -1.45
N PRO A 40 18.64 32.66 -1.81
CA PRO A 40 18.07 32.42 -3.15
C PRO A 40 16.97 33.41 -3.58
N PHE A 41 16.84 34.54 -2.90
CA PHE A 41 15.78 35.55 -3.02
C PHE A 41 16.13 36.72 -3.96
N LYS A 42 16.97 36.52 -4.98
CA LYS A 42 17.26 37.59 -5.96
C LYS A 42 16.05 37.85 -6.86
N LEU A 43 15.20 38.80 -6.44
CA LEU A 43 14.10 39.33 -7.25
C LEU A 43 14.61 40.26 -8.38
N GLY A 44 15.91 40.53 -8.43
CA GLY A 44 16.57 41.29 -9.51
C GLY A 44 16.57 42.81 -9.35
N TYR A 45 15.92 43.34 -8.31
CA TYR A 45 15.82 44.78 -8.04
C TYR A 45 16.98 45.33 -7.20
N LYS A 46 17.16 46.65 -7.27
CA LYS A 46 18.10 47.45 -6.48
C LYS A 46 17.45 48.75 -6.03
N SER A 47 18.00 49.35 -4.98
CA SER A 47 17.61 50.71 -4.58
C SER A 47 17.77 51.68 -5.76
N GLY A 48 16.73 52.47 -6.04
CA GLY A 48 16.63 53.39 -7.17
C GLY A 48 15.89 52.82 -8.39
N ASP A 49 15.61 51.52 -8.44
CA ASP A 49 14.81 50.94 -9.53
C ASP A 49 13.35 51.42 -9.45
N PRO A 50 12.67 51.60 -10.60
CA PRO A 50 11.27 51.95 -10.63
C PRO A 50 10.39 50.80 -10.10
N LEU A 51 9.26 51.14 -9.49
CA LEU A 51 8.28 50.14 -9.07
C LEU A 51 7.62 49.46 -10.28
N LEU A 52 7.33 48.16 -10.14
CA LEU A 52 6.45 47.43 -11.06
C LEU A 52 5.10 48.16 -11.16
N GLU A 53 4.45 48.14 -12.33
CA GLU A 53 3.15 48.80 -12.54
C GLU A 53 2.06 48.37 -11.55
N ILE A 54 2.13 47.12 -11.06
CA ILE A 54 1.24 46.61 -10.01
C ILE A 54 1.45 47.31 -8.66
N ASN A 55 2.68 47.75 -8.37
CA ASN A 55 3.09 48.39 -7.12
C ASN A 55 3.07 49.93 -7.19
N GLN A 56 2.99 50.53 -8.39
CA GLN A 56 3.13 51.99 -8.61
C GLN A 56 2.04 52.85 -7.94
N ASN A 57 0.87 52.29 -7.65
CA ASN A 57 -0.24 53.04 -7.06
C ASN A 57 -0.54 52.65 -5.61
N TYR A 58 0.35 51.89 -4.96
CA TYR A 58 0.08 51.29 -3.65
C TYR A 58 -1.29 50.60 -3.57
N LYS A 59 -1.77 50.01 -4.68
CA LYS A 59 -3.13 49.46 -4.81
C LYS A 59 -3.44 48.39 -3.76
N ASP A 60 -2.39 47.78 -3.23
CA ASP A 60 -2.46 46.75 -2.21
C ASP A 60 -2.54 47.32 -0.78
N LEU A 61 -2.45 48.63 -0.57
CA LEU A 61 -2.69 49.24 0.75
C LEU A 61 -4.18 49.51 0.93
N ASN A 62 -4.77 49.01 2.02
CA ASN A 62 -6.16 49.30 2.38
C ASN A 62 -6.30 50.79 2.78
N ASN A 63 -6.54 51.66 1.80
CA ASN A 63 -6.62 53.12 1.90
C ASN A 63 -5.36 53.81 2.48
N GLY A 64 -4.17 53.18 2.37
CA GLY A 64 -2.92 53.74 2.90
C GLY A 64 -2.84 53.82 4.43
N ASN A 65 -3.81 53.23 5.15
CA ASN A 65 -3.94 53.46 6.58
C ASN A 65 -3.56 52.27 7.45
N GLU A 66 -3.68 51.05 6.92
CA GLU A 66 -3.48 49.82 7.68
C GLU A 66 -2.40 48.94 7.03
N LYS A 67 -1.86 48.03 7.84
CA LYS A 67 -1.06 46.91 7.35
C LYS A 67 -1.88 46.14 6.31
N THR A 68 -1.30 45.81 5.17
CA THR A 68 -1.98 44.97 4.17
C THR A 68 -1.05 43.89 3.66
N VAL A 69 -1.61 42.74 3.33
CA VAL A 69 -0.89 41.60 2.76
C VAL A 69 -1.40 41.38 1.35
N ALA A 70 -0.51 41.32 0.37
CA ALA A 70 -0.84 40.95 -1.00
C ALA A 70 -0.21 39.62 -1.36
N HIS A 71 -1.01 38.76 -1.97
CA HIS A 71 -0.59 37.48 -2.51
C HIS A 71 -0.30 37.65 -4.00
N ILE A 72 0.99 37.60 -4.38
CA ILE A 72 1.44 37.73 -5.76
C ILE A 72 1.66 36.32 -6.31
N PRO A 73 0.85 35.87 -7.28
CA PRO A 73 0.97 34.53 -7.83
C PRO A 73 2.21 34.44 -8.75
N LYS A 74 2.75 33.22 -8.90
CA LYS A 74 3.99 32.97 -9.63
C LYS A 74 3.97 33.41 -11.10
N GLU A 75 2.79 33.55 -11.70
CA GLU A 75 2.62 33.99 -13.08
C GLU A 75 3.10 35.43 -13.30
N ILE A 76 3.14 36.25 -12.24
CA ILE A 76 3.55 37.67 -12.31
C ILE A 76 5.06 37.80 -12.08
N THR A 77 5.60 37.09 -11.09
CA THR A 77 6.98 37.28 -10.59
C THR A 77 7.91 36.10 -10.82
N GLY A 78 7.43 35.01 -11.43
CA GLY A 78 8.14 33.75 -11.63
C GLY A 78 8.16 32.83 -10.41
N VAL A 79 7.93 33.39 -9.21
CA VAL A 79 7.80 32.69 -7.92
C VAL A 79 6.61 33.27 -7.15
N PRO A 80 5.82 32.46 -6.42
CA PRO A 80 4.72 32.95 -5.60
C PRO A 80 5.25 33.70 -4.37
N LEU A 81 4.74 34.90 -4.13
CA LEU A 81 5.22 35.80 -3.08
C LEU A 81 4.08 36.32 -2.21
N ASP A 82 4.34 36.42 -0.91
CA ASP A 82 3.51 37.15 0.03
C ASP A 82 4.20 38.45 0.41
N CYS A 83 3.58 39.57 0.08
CA CYS A 83 4.10 40.90 0.32
C CYS A 83 3.31 41.56 1.44
N LEU A 84 3.97 41.80 2.57
CA LEU A 84 3.47 42.58 3.67
C LEU A 84 3.81 44.04 3.46
N PHE A 85 2.80 44.90 3.36
CA PHE A 85 2.92 46.34 3.21
C PHE A 85 2.55 47.05 4.51
N LEU A 86 3.50 47.82 5.07
CA LEU A 86 3.30 48.64 6.25
C LEU A 86 3.45 50.13 5.89
N PRO A 87 2.37 50.93 6.02
CA PRO A 87 2.41 52.39 5.85
C PRO A 87 3.46 53.07 6.73
N ILE A 88 4.27 53.97 6.16
CA ILE A 88 5.10 54.91 6.92
C ILE A 88 4.53 56.32 6.72
N LYS A 89 4.08 56.94 7.81
CA LYS A 89 3.42 58.25 7.79
C LYS A 89 4.29 59.34 8.42
N ASN A 90 4.08 60.59 8.00
CA ASN A 90 4.63 61.78 8.65
C ASN A 90 3.81 62.16 9.91
N GLU A 91 4.28 63.18 10.64
CA GLU A 91 3.59 63.70 11.84
C GLU A 91 2.19 64.28 11.57
N GLN A 92 1.88 64.59 10.30
CA GLN A 92 0.59 65.10 9.83
C GLN A 92 -0.37 63.97 9.38
N GLY A 93 0.08 62.71 9.44
CA GLY A 93 -0.71 61.53 9.07
C GLY A 93 -0.68 61.19 7.57
N GLU A 94 0.11 61.89 6.77
CA GLU A 94 0.26 61.63 5.33
C GLU A 94 1.30 60.52 5.09
N MET A 95 1.03 59.65 4.13
CA MET A 95 1.97 58.59 3.73
C MET A 95 3.24 59.19 3.10
N GLN A 96 4.40 58.74 3.56
CA GLN A 96 5.70 59.08 2.97
C GLN A 96 6.36 57.93 2.21
N ALA A 97 6.16 56.70 2.68
CA ALA A 97 6.74 55.49 2.10
C ALA A 97 6.00 54.26 2.61
N CYS A 98 6.32 53.09 2.09
CA CYS A 98 5.84 51.81 2.60
C CYS A 98 7.01 50.88 2.89
N LEU A 99 7.06 50.34 4.11
CA LEU A 99 7.96 49.24 4.45
C LEU A 99 7.32 47.95 3.96
N CYS A 100 8.05 47.23 3.13
CA CYS A 100 7.60 45.98 2.51
C CYS A 100 8.47 44.82 3.01
N VAL A 101 7.83 43.75 3.46
CA VAL A 101 8.48 42.47 3.75
C VAL A 101 7.89 41.43 2.81
N THR A 102 8.73 40.83 1.97
CA THR A 102 8.29 39.83 1.00
C THR A 102 8.78 38.44 1.40
N TYR A 103 7.86 37.47 1.47
CA TYR A 103 8.09 36.05 1.72
C TYR A 103 7.89 35.25 0.43
N LYS A 104 8.70 34.20 0.23
CA LYS A 104 8.44 33.21 -0.83
C LYS A 104 7.49 32.16 -0.30
N MET A 105 6.56 31.73 -1.15
CA MET A 105 5.60 30.69 -0.79
C MET A 105 6.00 29.28 -1.25
N ASP A 106 7.18 29.11 -1.85
CA ASP A 106 7.65 27.83 -2.41
C ASP A 106 7.59 26.68 -1.39
N ASN A 107 7.96 26.96 -0.13
CA ASN A 107 7.93 25.97 0.95
C ASN A 107 6.50 25.61 1.34
N GLN A 108 5.60 26.60 1.39
CA GLN A 108 4.19 26.43 1.73
C GLN A 108 3.48 25.63 0.63
N GLU A 109 3.73 25.93 -0.64
CA GLU A 109 3.22 25.14 -1.77
C GLU A 109 3.76 23.71 -1.76
N LEU A 110 5.07 23.53 -1.52
CA LEU A 110 5.66 22.20 -1.41
C LEU A 110 5.05 21.39 -0.27
N LEU A 111 4.86 22.00 0.90
CA LEU A 111 4.22 21.37 2.05
C LEU A 111 2.77 20.98 1.74
N ALA A 112 1.99 21.86 1.09
CA ALA A 112 0.63 21.54 0.65
C ALA A 112 0.61 20.36 -0.34
N GLN A 113 1.50 20.36 -1.34
CA GLN A 113 1.61 19.25 -2.29
C GLN A 113 2.01 17.92 -1.62
N LEU A 114 2.89 17.95 -0.62
CA LEU A 114 3.27 16.76 0.15
C LEU A 114 2.11 16.24 1.00
N MET A 115 1.26 17.13 1.54
CA MET A 115 0.04 16.72 2.25
C MET A 115 -0.96 16.04 1.33
N ASP A 116 -1.26 16.63 0.17
CA ASP A 116 -2.16 16.02 -0.82
C ASP A 116 -1.64 14.66 -1.29
N LYS A 117 -0.32 14.54 -1.51
CA LYS A 117 0.31 13.25 -1.84
C LYS A 117 0.17 12.23 -0.70
N THR A 118 0.31 12.67 0.55
CA THR A 118 0.17 11.80 1.73
C THR A 118 -1.26 11.31 1.87
N GLU A 119 -2.25 12.18 1.71
CA GLU A 119 -3.68 11.82 1.75
C GLU A 119 -4.03 10.82 0.64
N HIS A 120 -3.58 11.07 -0.59
CA HIS A 120 -3.77 10.14 -1.70
C HIS A 120 -3.11 8.78 -1.45
N PHE A 121 -1.90 8.78 -0.87
CA PHE A 121 -1.20 7.55 -0.51
C PHE A 121 -1.92 6.77 0.59
N ASN A 122 -2.43 7.44 1.62
CA ASN A 122 -3.23 6.82 2.68
C ASN A 122 -4.51 6.16 2.12
N GLY A 123 -5.18 6.81 1.16
CA GLY A 123 -6.35 6.23 0.48
C GLY A 123 -5.99 4.92 -0.24
N LYS A 124 -4.90 4.92 -1.01
CA LYS A 124 -4.41 3.69 -1.67
C LYS A 124 -4.00 2.59 -0.67
N LEU A 125 -3.44 2.99 0.47
CA LEU A 125 -3.03 2.06 1.51
C LEU A 125 -4.25 1.39 2.16
N LEU A 126 -5.34 2.16 2.37
CA LEU A 126 -6.62 1.65 2.84
C LEU A 126 -7.23 0.64 1.86
N ASP A 127 -7.27 0.96 0.57
CA ASP A 127 -7.76 0.04 -0.47
C ASP A 127 -6.95 -1.27 -0.46
N GLY A 128 -5.62 -1.16 -0.34
CA GLY A 128 -4.71 -2.31 -0.27
C GLY A 128 -4.98 -3.21 0.95
N VAL A 129 -5.23 -2.62 2.12
CA VAL A 129 -5.55 -3.35 3.35
C VAL A 129 -6.93 -4.03 3.26
N GLN A 130 -7.92 -3.38 2.65
CA GLN A 130 -9.23 -3.99 2.41
C GLN A 130 -9.13 -5.19 1.46
N HIS A 131 -8.36 -5.06 0.37
CA HIS A 131 -8.06 -6.18 -0.52
C HIS A 131 -7.36 -7.33 0.20
N LEU A 132 -6.42 -7.03 1.10
CA LEU A 132 -5.72 -8.03 1.89
C LEU A 132 -6.66 -8.78 2.84
N ALA A 133 -7.59 -8.06 3.47
CA ALA A 133 -8.63 -8.63 4.32
C ALA A 133 -9.51 -9.61 3.54
N ALA A 134 -10.05 -9.17 2.40
CA ALA A 134 -10.90 -10.00 1.53
C ALA A 134 -10.15 -11.23 1.02
N HIS A 135 -8.88 -11.08 0.65
CA HIS A 135 -8.07 -12.21 0.21
C HIS A 135 -7.84 -13.23 1.34
N SER A 136 -7.61 -12.76 2.57
CA SER A 136 -7.48 -13.64 3.74
C SER A 136 -8.75 -14.43 4.01
N GLU A 137 -9.93 -13.80 3.94
CA GLU A 137 -11.21 -14.50 4.10
C GLU A 137 -11.41 -15.56 3.00
N GLN A 138 -11.11 -15.20 1.76
CA GLN A 138 -11.19 -16.13 0.62
C GLN A 138 -10.23 -17.33 0.80
N LEU A 139 -9.00 -17.09 1.27
CA LEU A 139 -8.03 -18.15 1.56
C LEU A 139 -8.55 -19.11 2.62
N ASN A 140 -9.14 -18.59 3.69
CA ASN A 140 -9.72 -19.43 4.74
C ASN A 140 -10.89 -20.28 4.20
N SER A 141 -11.81 -19.67 3.44
CA SER A 141 -12.93 -20.40 2.83
C SER A 141 -12.47 -21.47 1.85
N THR A 142 -11.47 -21.16 1.02
CA THR A 142 -10.90 -22.13 0.06
C THR A 142 -10.20 -23.28 0.81
N SER A 143 -9.50 -22.98 1.89
CA SER A 143 -8.84 -23.98 2.74
C SER A 143 -9.85 -24.94 3.38
N GLU A 144 -10.99 -24.43 3.85
CA GLU A 144 -12.10 -25.24 4.37
C GLU A 144 -12.70 -26.15 3.28
N GLU A 145 -12.90 -25.64 2.06
CA GLU A 145 -13.40 -26.44 0.94
C GLU A 145 -12.42 -27.56 0.56
N ILE A 146 -11.12 -27.27 0.51
CA ILE A 146 -10.10 -28.30 0.24
C ILE A 146 -10.14 -29.37 1.34
N LEU A 147 -10.29 -29.00 2.62
CA LEU A 147 -10.41 -29.96 3.73
C LEU A 147 -11.65 -30.85 3.64
N ILE A 148 -12.75 -30.36 3.08
CA ILE A 148 -13.94 -31.18 2.81
C ILE A 148 -13.64 -32.18 1.69
N ASN A 149 -13.04 -31.70 0.60
CA ASN A 149 -12.69 -32.54 -0.55
C ASN A 149 -11.65 -33.62 -0.20
N THR A 150 -10.67 -33.31 0.65
CA THR A 150 -9.68 -34.31 1.11
C THR A 150 -10.34 -35.40 1.95
N LYS A 151 -11.26 -35.04 2.86
CA LYS A 151 -12.04 -36.03 3.62
C LYS A 151 -12.83 -36.95 2.71
N GLU A 152 -13.52 -36.41 1.72
CA GLU A 152 -14.26 -37.21 0.74
C GLU A 152 -13.33 -38.15 -0.06
N ALA A 153 -12.15 -37.66 -0.46
CA ALA A 153 -11.15 -38.46 -1.15
C ALA A 153 -10.60 -39.62 -0.29
N VAL A 154 -10.43 -39.40 1.02
CA VAL A 154 -10.05 -40.45 1.98
C VAL A 154 -11.14 -41.52 2.09
N GLU A 155 -12.40 -41.11 2.21
CA GLU A 155 -13.54 -42.04 2.26
C GLU A 155 -13.64 -42.88 0.99
N LYS A 156 -13.58 -42.24 -0.18
CA LYS A 156 -13.57 -42.94 -1.48
C LYS A 156 -12.40 -43.90 -1.59
N SER A 157 -11.19 -43.48 -1.21
CA SER A 157 -10.01 -44.34 -1.23
C SER A 157 -10.16 -45.56 -0.32
N ARG A 158 -10.80 -45.39 0.85
CA ARG A 158 -11.10 -46.49 1.77
C ARG A 158 -12.09 -47.48 1.16
N ASP A 159 -13.10 -47.00 0.44
CA ASP A 159 -14.08 -47.87 -0.21
C ASP A 159 -13.46 -48.65 -1.39
N VAL A 160 -12.60 -48.02 -2.20
CA VAL A 160 -11.85 -48.76 -3.23
C VAL A 160 -10.94 -49.82 -2.60
N ASN A 161 -10.31 -49.51 -1.46
CA ASN A 161 -9.45 -50.48 -0.76
C ASN A 161 -10.24 -51.71 -0.28
N LYS A 162 -11.49 -51.52 0.22
CA LYS A 162 -12.37 -52.64 0.57
C LYS A 162 -12.71 -53.51 -0.65
N VAL A 163 -13.00 -52.88 -1.79
CA VAL A 163 -13.29 -53.59 -3.05
C VAL A 163 -12.07 -54.37 -3.52
N ALA A 164 -10.87 -53.77 -3.49
CA ALA A 164 -9.62 -54.45 -3.83
C ALA A 164 -9.36 -55.66 -2.92
N GLY A 165 -9.59 -55.52 -1.61
CA GLY A 165 -9.49 -56.62 -0.65
C GLY A 165 -10.47 -57.75 -0.95
N PHE A 166 -11.73 -57.43 -1.29
CA PHE A 166 -12.73 -58.42 -1.68
C PHE A 166 -12.35 -59.16 -2.98
N ILE A 167 -11.85 -58.44 -3.99
CA ILE A 167 -11.35 -59.08 -5.24
C ILE A 167 -10.17 -60.01 -4.93
N ARG A 168 -9.27 -59.61 -4.02
CA ARG A 168 -8.15 -60.43 -3.57
C ARG A 168 -8.62 -61.74 -2.94
N GLU A 169 -9.63 -61.69 -2.08
CA GLU A 169 -10.25 -62.88 -1.48
C GLU A 169 -10.88 -63.80 -2.53
N ILE A 170 -11.62 -63.25 -3.51
CA ILE A 170 -12.15 -64.01 -4.65
C ILE A 170 -11.01 -64.68 -5.43
N SER A 171 -9.92 -63.95 -5.66
CA SER A 171 -8.75 -64.46 -6.36
C SER A 171 -8.10 -65.65 -5.65
N GLU A 172 -8.00 -65.58 -4.32
CA GLU A 172 -7.46 -66.68 -3.51
C GLU A 172 -8.37 -67.92 -3.53
N GLN A 173 -9.68 -67.72 -3.42
CA GLN A 173 -10.66 -68.81 -3.55
C GLN A 173 -10.64 -69.44 -4.95
N THR A 174 -10.55 -68.62 -5.99
CA THR A 174 -10.50 -69.09 -7.39
C THR A 174 -9.21 -69.87 -7.66
N ASN A 175 -8.08 -69.43 -7.10
CA ASN A 175 -6.82 -70.17 -7.18
C ASN A 175 -6.92 -71.54 -6.49
N LEU A 176 -7.57 -71.63 -5.32
CA LEU A 176 -7.82 -72.91 -4.64
C LEU A 176 -8.76 -73.83 -5.43
N LEU A 177 -9.81 -73.28 -6.04
CA LEU A 177 -10.71 -74.03 -6.92
C LEU A 177 -9.96 -74.57 -8.16
N GLY A 178 -9.14 -73.73 -8.80
CA GLY A 178 -8.29 -74.13 -9.92
C GLY A 178 -7.26 -75.20 -9.53
N LEU A 179 -6.70 -75.13 -8.31
CA LEU A 179 -5.82 -76.17 -7.78
C LEU A 179 -6.54 -77.50 -7.62
N ASN A 180 -7.73 -77.50 -7.01
CA ASN A 180 -8.53 -78.72 -6.84
C ASN A 180 -8.92 -79.33 -8.18
N ALA A 181 -9.30 -78.50 -9.16
CA ALA A 181 -9.61 -78.95 -10.52
C ALA A 181 -8.38 -79.55 -11.23
N ALA A 182 -7.19 -78.96 -11.06
CA ALA A 182 -5.96 -79.49 -11.63
C ALA A 182 -5.58 -80.86 -11.02
N ILE A 183 -5.79 -81.03 -9.71
CA ILE A 183 -5.56 -82.31 -9.00
C ILE A 183 -6.52 -83.39 -9.54
N GLU A 184 -7.81 -83.08 -9.66
CA GLU A 184 -8.78 -84.05 -10.15
C GLU A 184 -8.54 -84.39 -11.63
N ALA A 185 -8.20 -83.40 -12.47
CA ALA A 185 -7.81 -83.63 -13.86
C ALA A 185 -6.61 -84.58 -13.99
N ALA A 186 -5.60 -84.43 -13.13
CA ALA A 186 -4.45 -85.35 -13.09
C ALA A 186 -4.85 -86.77 -12.64
N ARG A 187 -5.83 -86.88 -11.73
CA ARG A 187 -6.33 -88.16 -11.22
C ARG A 187 -7.08 -88.98 -12.29
N VAL A 188 -7.82 -88.33 -13.20
CA VAL A 188 -8.53 -89.04 -14.30
C VAL A 188 -7.61 -89.39 -15.47
N GLY A 189 -6.33 -89.02 -15.43
CA GLY A 189 -5.33 -89.35 -16.45
C GLY A 189 -5.59 -88.67 -17.80
N GLU A 190 -5.45 -89.41 -18.91
CA GLU A 190 -5.61 -88.84 -20.27
C GLU A 190 -6.98 -88.20 -20.51
N ALA A 191 -8.06 -88.76 -19.93
CA ALA A 191 -9.40 -88.21 -20.08
C ALA A 191 -9.55 -86.80 -19.45
N GLY A 192 -8.70 -86.46 -18.49
CA GLY A 192 -8.67 -85.17 -17.80
C GLY A 192 -7.72 -84.13 -18.40
N ALA A 193 -6.92 -84.47 -19.43
CA ALA A 193 -5.84 -83.61 -19.92
C ALA A 193 -6.32 -82.21 -20.35
N GLY A 194 -7.45 -82.13 -21.07
CA GLY A 194 -8.05 -80.85 -21.48
C GLY A 194 -8.53 -80.00 -20.29
N PHE A 195 -9.13 -80.63 -19.28
CA PHE A 195 -9.53 -79.96 -18.04
C PHE A 195 -8.31 -79.45 -17.24
N GLY A 196 -7.20 -80.18 -17.27
CA GLY A 196 -5.94 -79.78 -16.63
C GLY A 196 -5.40 -78.46 -17.20
N VAL A 197 -5.46 -78.28 -18.52
CA VAL A 197 -5.04 -77.02 -19.17
C VAL A 197 -5.91 -75.84 -18.71
N VAL A 198 -7.24 -76.02 -18.68
CA VAL A 198 -8.17 -74.98 -18.22
C VAL A 198 -7.93 -74.64 -16.75
N ALA A 199 -7.72 -75.65 -15.89
CA ALA A 199 -7.44 -75.45 -14.48
C ALA A 199 -6.12 -74.68 -14.25
N SER A 200 -5.10 -74.94 -15.06
CA SER A 200 -3.83 -74.20 -15.03
C SER A 200 -4.02 -72.72 -15.41
N GLU A 201 -4.82 -72.44 -16.44
CA GLU A 201 -5.09 -71.05 -16.86
C GLU A 201 -5.91 -70.28 -15.82
N ILE A 202 -6.91 -70.93 -15.19
CA ILE A 202 -7.68 -70.35 -14.08
C ILE A 202 -6.76 -69.98 -12.91
N ARG A 203 -5.81 -70.85 -12.54
CA ARG A 203 -4.83 -70.55 -11.48
C ARG A 203 -3.95 -69.37 -11.84
N LYS A 204 -3.45 -69.32 -13.08
CA LYS A 204 -2.62 -68.22 -13.57
C LYS A 204 -3.37 -66.88 -13.49
N LEU A 205 -4.60 -66.83 -14.02
CA LEU A 205 -5.46 -65.63 -13.93
C LEU A 205 -5.74 -65.22 -12.48
N SER A 206 -5.89 -66.17 -11.57
CA SER A 206 -6.10 -65.92 -10.14
C SER A 206 -4.83 -65.39 -9.45
N VAL A 207 -3.64 -65.81 -9.87
CA VAL A 207 -2.38 -65.25 -9.35
C VAL A 207 -2.17 -63.83 -9.89
N ASP A 208 -2.42 -63.61 -11.17
CA ASP A 208 -2.30 -62.31 -11.82
C ASP A 208 -3.28 -61.29 -11.23
N THR A 209 -4.54 -61.71 -11.00
CA THR A 209 -5.57 -60.87 -10.35
C THR A 209 -5.16 -60.50 -8.93
N LYS A 210 -4.62 -61.44 -8.15
CA LYS A 210 -4.08 -61.15 -6.81
C LYS A 210 -2.96 -60.12 -6.88
N GLY A 211 -2.00 -60.29 -7.80
CA GLY A 211 -0.93 -59.33 -8.03
C GLY A 211 -1.44 -57.92 -8.37
N ALA A 212 -2.44 -57.83 -9.25
CA ALA A 212 -3.07 -56.56 -9.61
C ALA A 212 -3.77 -55.89 -8.41
N THR A 213 -4.51 -56.65 -7.59
CA THR A 213 -5.15 -56.09 -6.38
C THR A 213 -4.13 -55.56 -5.38
N THR A 214 -3.00 -56.23 -5.18
CA THR A 214 -1.92 -55.73 -4.31
C THR A 214 -1.33 -54.42 -4.82
N GLN A 215 -1.16 -54.26 -6.14
CA GLN A 215 -0.71 -52.99 -6.71
C GLN A 215 -1.72 -51.87 -6.48
N ILE A 216 -3.02 -52.15 -6.62
CA ILE A 216 -4.10 -51.19 -6.32
C ILE A 216 -4.04 -50.76 -4.85
N GLU A 217 -3.94 -51.70 -3.90
CA GLU A 217 -3.82 -51.42 -2.47
C GLU A 217 -2.61 -50.50 -2.18
N GLN A 218 -1.47 -50.77 -2.82
CA GLN A 218 -0.26 -49.97 -2.69
C GLN A 218 -0.42 -48.55 -3.25
N SER A 219 -1.04 -48.41 -4.44
CA SER A 219 -1.33 -47.10 -5.02
C SER A 219 -2.27 -46.27 -4.14
N LEU A 220 -3.33 -46.89 -3.59
CA LEU A 220 -4.25 -46.21 -2.68
C LEU A 220 -3.58 -45.74 -1.39
N LYS A 221 -2.61 -46.51 -0.88
CA LYS A 221 -1.82 -46.10 0.28
C LYS A 221 -1.01 -44.82 -0.01
N LEU A 222 -0.37 -44.73 -1.18
CA LEU A 222 0.36 -43.52 -1.59
C LEU A 222 -0.57 -42.31 -1.76
N VAL A 223 -1.78 -42.52 -2.27
CA VAL A 223 -2.80 -41.47 -2.35
C VAL A 223 -3.19 -40.97 -0.95
N GLN A 224 -3.42 -41.88 0.00
CA GLN A 224 -3.73 -41.51 1.39
C GLN A 224 -2.57 -40.75 2.07
N GLU A 225 -1.33 -41.15 1.83
CA GLU A 225 -0.15 -40.44 2.33
C GLU A 225 -0.05 -39.02 1.75
N SER A 226 -0.34 -38.86 0.46
CA SER A 226 -0.38 -37.56 -0.22
C SER A 226 -1.49 -36.66 0.33
N ILE A 227 -2.66 -37.21 0.61
CA ILE A 227 -3.77 -36.46 1.23
C ILE A 227 -3.38 -35.98 2.64
N LYS A 228 -2.69 -36.81 3.43
CA LYS A 228 -2.24 -36.43 4.77
C LYS A 228 -1.22 -35.28 4.75
N LEU A 229 -0.32 -35.27 3.76
CA LEU A 229 0.57 -34.14 3.51
C LEU A 229 -0.24 -32.87 3.20
N MET A 230 -1.23 -32.98 2.31
CA MET A 230 -2.11 -31.87 1.96
C MET A 230 -2.87 -31.32 3.18
N GLU A 231 -3.36 -32.17 4.08
CA GLU A 231 -4.00 -31.73 5.34
C GLU A 231 -3.05 -30.89 6.21
N THR A 232 -1.76 -31.24 6.24
CA THR A 232 -0.73 -30.50 6.99
C THR A 232 -0.45 -29.15 6.35
N GLU A 233 -0.29 -29.12 5.03
CA GLU A 233 -0.08 -27.87 4.27
C GLU A 233 -1.27 -26.92 4.41
N ILE A 234 -2.50 -27.43 4.38
CA ILE A 234 -3.71 -26.60 4.59
C ILE A 234 -3.75 -26.03 6.02
N ALA A 235 -3.33 -26.80 7.02
CA ALA A 235 -3.26 -26.30 8.40
C ALA A 235 -2.28 -25.12 8.52
N GLU A 236 -1.14 -25.18 7.83
CA GLU A 236 -0.18 -24.09 7.76
C GLU A 236 -0.77 -22.85 7.04
N ILE A 237 -1.47 -23.06 5.92
CA ILE A 237 -2.17 -21.98 5.19
C ILE A 237 -3.20 -21.29 6.09
N THR A 238 -4.02 -22.05 6.81
CA THR A 238 -5.02 -21.50 7.75
C THR A 238 -4.36 -20.70 8.86
N SER A 239 -3.25 -21.20 9.44
CA SER A 239 -2.48 -20.46 10.45
C SER A 239 -1.94 -19.14 9.90
N SER A 240 -1.35 -19.16 8.70
CA SER A 240 -0.83 -17.96 8.04
C SER A 240 -1.93 -16.95 7.73
N SER A 241 -3.09 -17.41 7.28
CA SER A 241 -4.26 -16.55 7.05
C SER A 241 -4.75 -15.88 8.35
N GLN A 242 -4.74 -16.58 9.48
CA GLN A 242 -5.08 -15.99 10.77
C GLN A 242 -4.08 -14.91 11.21
N GLU A 243 -2.78 -15.10 10.95
CA GLU A 243 -1.77 -14.08 11.19
C GLU A 243 -1.96 -12.87 10.28
N GLN A 244 -2.27 -13.10 9.00
CA GLN A 244 -2.56 -12.05 8.03
C GLN A 244 -3.76 -11.20 8.47
N ALA A 245 -4.82 -11.81 9.00
CA ALA A 245 -5.97 -11.09 9.55
C ALA A 245 -5.60 -10.17 10.73
N LYS A 246 -4.67 -10.60 11.61
CA LYS A 246 -4.15 -9.74 12.69
C LYS A 246 -3.34 -8.56 12.14
N LEU A 247 -2.51 -8.81 11.13
CA LEU A 247 -1.74 -7.75 10.47
C LEU A 247 -2.64 -6.71 9.80
N VAL A 248 -3.72 -7.16 9.15
CA VAL A 248 -4.75 -6.28 8.59
C VAL A 248 -5.35 -5.38 9.67
N SER A 249 -5.73 -5.93 10.82
CA SER A 249 -6.26 -5.14 11.94
C SER A 249 -5.27 -4.08 12.41
N ASN A 250 -4.00 -4.46 12.61
CA ASN A 250 -2.95 -3.51 13.03
C ASN A 250 -2.71 -2.42 11.98
N LEU A 251 -2.75 -2.77 10.69
CA LEU A 251 -2.60 -1.80 9.60
C LEU A 251 -3.77 -0.82 9.55
N MET A 252 -5.00 -1.26 9.81
CA MET A 252 -6.15 -0.36 9.92
C MET A 252 -5.96 0.69 11.02
N GLU A 253 -5.48 0.28 12.21
CA GLU A 253 -5.16 1.23 13.29
C GLU A 253 -4.07 2.23 12.89
N ILE A 254 -3.03 1.78 12.21
CA ILE A 254 -1.95 2.66 11.71
C ILE A 254 -2.49 3.67 10.70
N ILE A 255 -3.35 3.25 9.76
CA ILE A 255 -3.96 4.16 8.78
C ILE A 255 -4.81 5.21 9.48
N GLU A 256 -5.59 4.83 10.49
CA GLU A 256 -6.40 5.77 11.27
C GLU A 256 -5.53 6.84 11.95
N GLN A 257 -4.42 6.43 12.57
CA GLN A 257 -3.44 7.34 13.16
C GLN A 257 -2.77 8.24 12.12
N MET A 258 -2.44 7.70 10.93
CA MET A 258 -1.86 8.49 9.83
C MET A 258 -2.84 9.54 9.33
N ASN A 259 -4.13 9.22 9.21
CA ASN A 259 -5.16 10.18 8.82
C ASN A 259 -5.34 11.27 9.87
N ALA A 260 -5.38 10.91 11.16
CA ALA A 260 -5.43 11.89 12.24
C ALA A 260 -4.23 12.85 12.21
N THR A 261 -3.01 12.30 12.04
CA THR A 261 -1.77 13.09 11.93
C THR A 261 -1.79 14.00 10.70
N GLY A 262 -2.29 13.50 9.55
CA GLY A 262 -2.43 14.29 8.33
C GLY A 262 -3.36 15.51 8.52
N LEU A 263 -4.49 15.32 9.21
CA LEU A 263 -5.41 16.40 9.55
C LEU A 263 -4.78 17.44 10.48
N GLU A 264 -4.04 16.99 11.49
CA GLU A 264 -3.28 17.88 12.39
C GLU A 264 -2.23 18.70 11.63
N MET A 265 -1.46 18.07 10.74
CA MET A 265 -0.47 18.75 9.90
C MET A 265 -1.13 19.76 8.97
N HIS A 266 -2.25 19.42 8.33
CA HIS A 266 -3.00 20.35 7.49
C HIS A 266 -3.47 21.58 8.30
N GLY A 267 -3.97 21.36 9.52
CA GLY A 267 -4.33 22.43 10.44
C GLY A 267 -3.14 23.30 10.87
N PHE A 268 -1.99 22.70 11.12
CA PHE A 268 -0.76 23.40 11.46
C PHE A 268 -0.25 24.26 10.31
N ILE A 269 -0.19 23.72 9.09
CA ILE A 269 0.22 24.46 7.89
C ILE A 269 -0.69 25.66 7.65
N LYS A 270 -2.01 25.48 7.75
CA LYS A 270 -2.97 26.60 7.66
C LYS A 270 -2.69 27.70 8.69
N LYS A 271 -2.37 27.33 9.93
CA LYS A 271 -2.01 28.30 10.98
C LYS A 271 -0.71 29.04 10.70
N VAL A 272 0.31 28.35 10.18
CA VAL A 272 1.59 28.97 9.79
C VAL A 272 1.39 29.96 8.65
N ILE A 273 0.55 29.61 7.66
CA ILE A 273 0.19 30.51 6.56
C ILE A 273 -0.64 31.71 7.08
N SER A 274 -1.62 31.47 7.96
CA SER A 274 -2.52 32.54 8.44
C SER A 274 -1.88 33.47 9.47
N TYR A 275 -0.82 33.07 10.18
CA TYR A 275 -0.09 33.96 11.11
C TYR A 275 0.66 35.09 10.38
N GLN A 276 0.78 35.02 9.05
CA GLN A 276 1.31 36.11 8.23
C GLN A 276 0.24 37.12 7.79
N GLN A 277 -1.06 36.85 8.00
CA GLN A 277 -2.16 37.80 7.77
C GLN A 277 -2.31 38.78 8.95
#